data_AF-A0A2N2A2R4-F1
#
_entry.id   AF-A0A2N2A2R4-F1
#
_cell.length_a   1.000
_cell.length_b   1.000
_cell.length_c   1.000
_cell.angle_alpha   90.00
_cell.angle_beta   90.00
_cell.angle_gamma   90.00
#
_symmetry.space_group_name_H-M   'P 1'
#
loop_
_entity.id
_entity.type
_entity.pdbx_description
1 polymer ?
#
loop_
_entity_poly.entity_id
_entity_poly.type
_entity_poly.pdbx_seq_one_letter_code
_entity_poly.pdbx_strand_id
1 'polypeptide(L)'
;MKHSLLALTLILLLLLTPIPARAEAAGAVEITDAAGLLAMADKPDGFYVLGADIDMNGVAWTPFAFSGSLDGAGHTIYNLSLSQMGEEQRITYDGRHRGYHTVFAALFSSVSGMVQNLNLLNVKADLSTDQPAFLAGIAGYLSKGTITSCSVSGRLKITSTAQQCGAGGIAGFGRGLIQGCSVNAEITIIAVNPESYCEEYLGGILSNGFADVQNCSVKLTGFTSVRGYVHNGGIVGLSDVNPDNKRYFGFVRGCTVDAVISFFEDVEDRRAYCSTFVGEIQNDDLIVGNNEAVRFESHESTDFTRMLLPDMDENPVYNAVVTAPRCEVLGFTTYTNPRTGYSYTDDYTAPAHTPDRWEVLAPATYEDEGVRRQNCAECGVLLREETIPRLIASESCTLNESKIELPYRESFQLTASVLPADTTDKNLRWMSSDESVVQVDTDGLVTAVGKGTAAIYVKTGDGFSSAACEVNVYFTTGQWITRYILFGWLWNR
;
A
#
# COMPACT_ATOMS: atom_id res chain seq x y z
N MET A 1 -20.22 -70.93 45.94
CA MET A 1 -21.07 -70.60 47.10
C MET A 1 -20.62 -69.27 47.69
N LYS A 2 -21.53 -68.27 47.65
CA LYS A 2 -21.67 -67.09 48.53
C LYS A 2 -20.52 -66.05 48.58
N HIS A 3 -20.69 -64.90 47.91
CA HIS A 3 -21.14 -63.58 48.44
C HIS A 3 -19.98 -62.83 49.13
N SER A 4 -19.66 -61.55 48.84
CA SER A 4 -20.53 -60.38 48.85
C SER A 4 -19.84 -59.16 48.22
N LEU A 5 -20.59 -58.33 47.49
CA LEU A 5 -20.29 -56.92 47.24
C LEU A 5 -20.15 -56.17 48.58
N LEU A 6 -19.27 -55.16 48.64
CA LEU A 6 -19.60 -53.88 49.28
C LEU A 6 -18.68 -52.77 48.75
N ALA A 7 -19.30 -51.74 48.19
CA ALA A 7 -18.66 -50.48 47.83
C ALA A 7 -18.28 -49.69 49.09
N LEU A 8 -17.13 -49.02 49.06
CA LEU A 8 -16.87 -47.89 49.94
C LEU A 8 -16.10 -46.82 49.17
N THR A 9 -16.82 -45.72 48.94
CA THR A 9 -16.38 -44.39 48.51
C THR A 9 -15.05 -43.96 49.13
N LEU A 10 -14.05 -43.69 48.28
CA LEU A 10 -12.85 -42.94 48.67
C LEU A 10 -13.00 -41.50 48.19
N ILE A 11 -13.11 -40.60 49.17
CA ILE A 11 -13.12 -39.15 49.04
C ILE A 11 -11.76 -38.71 48.46
N LEU A 12 -11.79 -38.12 47.26
CA LEU A 12 -10.65 -37.46 46.64
C LEU A 12 -10.65 -35.99 47.10
N LEU A 13 -9.77 -35.66 48.05
CA LEU A 13 -9.49 -34.29 48.48
C LEU A 13 -7.97 -34.07 48.44
N LEU A 14 -7.55 -32.89 47.95
CA LEU A 14 -6.19 -32.32 47.84
C LEU A 14 -5.40 -32.74 46.57
N LEU A 15 -4.93 -31.86 45.68
CA LEU A 15 -4.68 -30.41 45.75
C LEU A 15 -5.07 -29.71 44.44
N LEU A 16 -6.03 -28.77 44.52
CA LEU A 16 -6.12 -27.66 43.58
C LEU A 16 -4.97 -26.70 43.93
N THR A 17 -3.81 -26.86 43.28
CA THR A 17 -2.93 -25.71 43.12
C THR A 17 -3.73 -24.66 42.36
N PRO A 18 -3.80 -23.40 42.82
CA PRO A 18 -4.42 -22.38 42.00
C PRO A 18 -3.65 -22.37 40.67
N ILE A 19 -4.35 -22.70 39.59
CA ILE A 19 -3.97 -22.24 38.25
C ILE A 19 -3.68 -20.76 38.47
N PRO A 20 -2.47 -20.25 38.20
CA PRO A 20 -2.25 -18.82 38.30
C PRO A 20 -3.36 -18.21 37.45
N ALA A 21 -4.23 -17.45 38.12
CA ALA A 21 -5.25 -16.68 37.45
C ALA A 21 -4.53 -16.01 36.28
N ARG A 22 -5.03 -16.24 35.06
CA ARG A 22 -4.65 -15.47 33.87
C ARG A 22 -4.62 -14.04 34.37
N ALA A 23 -3.42 -13.50 34.57
CA ALA A 23 -3.26 -12.12 34.99
C ALA A 23 -4.15 -11.35 34.03
N GLU A 24 -5.12 -10.61 34.58
CA GLU A 24 -5.89 -9.64 33.82
C GLU A 24 -4.87 -8.82 33.05
N ALA A 25 -4.71 -9.16 31.77
CA ALA A 25 -3.74 -8.53 30.91
C ALA A 25 -4.21 -7.08 30.80
N ALA A 26 -3.35 -6.14 31.19
CA ALA A 26 -3.42 -4.81 30.62
C ALA A 26 -3.67 -5.00 29.12
N GLY A 27 -4.78 -4.43 28.61
CA GLY A 27 -5.24 -4.68 27.24
C GLY A 27 -4.10 -4.54 26.25
N ALA A 28 -3.99 -5.49 25.31
CA ALA A 28 -2.98 -5.41 24.25
C ALA A 28 -3.08 -4.04 23.58
N VAL A 29 -1.93 -3.41 23.34
CA VAL A 29 -1.85 -2.13 22.66
C VAL A 29 -2.13 -2.40 21.19
N GLU A 30 -3.23 -1.83 20.69
CA GLU A 30 -3.58 -1.90 19.28
C GLU A 30 -2.71 -0.94 18.47
N ILE A 31 -2.11 -1.44 17.39
CA ILE A 31 -1.28 -0.68 16.46
C ILE A 31 -2.01 -0.57 15.13
N THR A 32 -2.36 0.66 14.73
CA THR A 32 -3.10 0.93 13.49
C THR A 32 -2.32 1.77 12.48
N ASP A 33 -1.12 2.24 12.84
CA ASP A 33 -0.27 3.05 11.98
C ASP A 33 1.23 2.85 12.28
N ALA A 34 2.09 3.45 11.47
CA ALA A 34 3.54 3.37 11.60
C ALA A 34 4.05 4.00 12.91
N ALA A 35 3.37 5.02 13.45
CA ALA A 35 3.77 5.66 14.70
C ALA A 35 3.60 4.71 15.89
N GLY A 36 2.49 3.96 15.92
CA GLY A 36 2.26 2.91 16.90
C GLY A 36 3.30 1.79 16.83
N LEU A 37 3.72 1.41 15.62
CA LEU A 37 4.77 0.41 15.42
C LEU A 37 6.13 0.90 15.96
N LEU A 38 6.50 2.16 15.67
CA LEU A 38 7.73 2.77 16.18
C LEU A 38 7.75 2.87 17.71
N ALA A 39 6.61 3.18 18.33
CA ALA A 39 6.48 3.31 19.78
C ALA A 39 6.72 1.99 20.53
N MET A 40 6.74 0.83 19.86
CA MET A 40 7.11 -0.44 20.48
C MET A 40 8.53 -0.42 21.05
N ALA A 41 9.44 0.37 20.46
CA ALA A 41 10.82 0.49 20.93
C ALA A 41 10.90 1.06 22.37
N ASP A 42 9.93 1.86 22.79
CA ASP A 42 9.87 2.44 24.14
C ASP A 42 9.41 1.42 25.20
N LYS A 43 8.76 0.33 24.78
CA LYS A 43 8.26 -0.72 25.66
C LYS A 43 8.39 -2.12 25.00
N PRO A 44 9.62 -2.61 24.80
CA PRO A 44 9.88 -3.83 24.03
C PRO A 44 9.34 -5.13 24.67
N ASP A 45 8.89 -5.07 25.92
CA ASP A 45 8.27 -6.17 26.68
C ASP A 45 6.73 -6.12 26.66
N GLY A 46 6.13 -5.21 25.88
CA GLY A 46 4.69 -5.02 25.78
C GLY A 46 3.92 -6.13 25.05
N PHE A 47 2.59 -6.05 25.10
CA PHE A 47 1.66 -6.92 24.36
C PHE A 47 0.98 -6.08 23.29
N TYR A 48 1.16 -6.44 22.04
CA TYR A 48 0.76 -5.66 20.88
C TYR A 48 -0.09 -6.51 19.93
N VAL A 49 -1.09 -5.89 19.33
CA VAL A 49 -1.89 -6.46 18.26
C VAL A 49 -1.99 -5.46 17.13
N LEU A 50 -1.80 -5.89 15.88
CA LEU A 50 -2.09 -5.02 14.74
C LEU A 50 -3.62 -4.92 14.55
N GLY A 51 -4.13 -3.72 14.39
CA GLY A 51 -5.54 -3.43 14.05
C GLY A 51 -5.75 -3.00 12.59
N ALA A 52 -4.66 -2.84 11.84
CA ALA A 52 -4.66 -2.48 10.43
C ALA A 52 -3.37 -2.91 9.74
N ASP A 53 -3.38 -2.93 8.40
CA ASP A 53 -2.16 -3.01 7.61
C ASP A 53 -1.35 -1.70 7.74
N ILE A 54 -0.04 -1.81 7.86
CA ILE A 54 0.86 -0.70 8.18
C ILE A 54 1.81 -0.44 7.00
N ASP A 55 1.68 0.73 6.38
CA ASP A 55 2.63 1.20 5.37
C ASP A 55 3.88 1.80 6.05
N MET A 56 5.05 1.26 5.73
CA MET A 56 6.34 1.74 6.22
C MET A 56 7.13 2.50 5.14
N ASN A 57 6.50 2.86 4.02
CA ASN A 57 7.17 3.62 2.97
C ASN A 57 7.67 4.97 3.49
N GLY A 58 8.97 5.23 3.33
CA GLY A 58 9.62 6.45 3.83
C GLY A 58 9.74 6.55 5.35
N VAL A 59 9.35 5.51 6.10
CA VAL A 59 9.46 5.46 7.56
C VAL A 59 10.81 4.85 7.93
N ALA A 60 11.64 5.61 8.65
CA ALA A 60 12.91 5.11 9.15
C ALA A 60 12.68 4.05 10.25
N TRP A 61 13.39 2.93 10.16
CA TRP A 61 13.33 1.85 11.14
C TRP A 61 14.71 1.58 11.76
N THR A 62 14.75 1.50 13.09
CA THR A 62 15.93 1.05 13.84
C THR A 62 15.58 -0.25 14.54
N PRO A 63 16.22 -1.39 14.19
CA PRO A 63 15.96 -2.66 14.86
C PRO A 63 16.30 -2.57 16.37
N PHE A 64 15.45 -3.16 17.20
CA PHE A 64 15.62 -3.21 18.66
C PHE A 64 15.34 -4.60 19.23
N ALA A 65 15.78 -4.87 20.46
CA ALA A 65 15.53 -6.13 21.14
C ALA A 65 14.06 -6.23 21.59
N PHE A 66 13.36 -7.31 21.24
CA PHE A 66 11.96 -7.52 21.57
C PHE A 66 11.76 -8.75 22.46
N SER A 67 11.08 -8.56 23.59
CA SER A 67 10.77 -9.62 24.57
C SER A 67 9.28 -9.80 24.83
N GLY A 68 8.45 -8.92 24.28
CA GLY A 68 7.00 -8.92 24.41
C GLY A 68 6.28 -9.91 23.49
N SER A 69 5.01 -9.62 23.22
CA SER A 69 4.17 -10.37 22.29
C SER A 69 3.66 -9.44 21.19
N LEU A 70 3.87 -9.80 19.93
CA LEU A 70 3.27 -9.13 18.78
C LEU A 70 2.39 -10.12 18.03
N ASP A 71 1.08 -9.89 18.04
CA ASP A 71 0.13 -10.59 17.19
C ASP A 71 -0.21 -9.72 15.97
N GLY A 72 0.17 -10.16 14.79
CA GLY A 72 -0.19 -9.50 13.55
C GLY A 72 -1.69 -9.59 13.24
N ALA A 73 -2.43 -10.51 13.87
CA ALA A 73 -3.86 -10.74 13.63
C ALA A 73 -4.21 -10.94 12.13
N GLY A 74 -3.24 -11.36 11.31
CA GLY A 74 -3.37 -11.50 9.86
C GLY A 74 -3.07 -10.23 9.05
N HIS A 75 -2.78 -9.11 9.70
CA HIS A 75 -2.41 -7.85 9.06
C HIS A 75 -0.99 -7.85 8.52
N THR A 76 -0.75 -6.91 7.61
CA THR A 76 0.49 -6.76 6.86
C THR A 76 1.23 -5.49 7.25
N ILE A 77 2.51 -5.61 7.59
CA ILE A 77 3.45 -4.48 7.55
C ILE A 77 4.13 -4.52 6.18
N TYR A 78 4.03 -3.46 5.38
CA TYR A 78 4.57 -3.43 4.03
C TYR A 78 5.51 -2.25 3.77
N ASN A 79 6.39 -2.40 2.77
CA ASN A 79 7.42 -1.42 2.40
C ASN A 79 8.49 -1.14 3.47
N LEU A 80 8.66 -2.03 4.46
CA LEU A 80 9.69 -1.89 5.50
C LEU A 80 11.09 -1.83 4.86
N SER A 81 11.82 -0.75 5.12
CA SER A 81 13.19 -0.57 4.64
C SER A 81 14.18 -0.70 5.79
N LEU A 82 15.01 -1.75 5.75
CA LEU A 82 16.12 -2.00 6.67
C LEU A 82 17.38 -1.31 6.13
N SER A 83 17.55 -0.04 6.49
CA SER A 83 18.67 0.79 6.02
C SER A 83 19.83 0.91 7.01
N GLN A 84 19.73 0.31 8.19
CA GLN A 84 20.76 0.32 9.22
C GLN A 84 20.70 -0.94 10.10
N MET A 85 21.81 -1.22 10.78
CA MET A 85 21.88 -2.24 11.83
C MET A 85 21.27 -1.70 13.13
N GLY A 86 20.72 -2.57 13.96
CA GLY A 86 20.34 -2.25 15.33
C GLY A 86 21.54 -2.09 16.26
N GLU A 87 21.32 -1.45 17.41
CA GLU A 87 22.39 -1.18 18.39
C GLU A 87 22.79 -2.41 19.21
N GLU A 88 21.92 -3.42 19.30
CA GLU A 88 22.18 -4.63 20.08
C GLU A 88 23.29 -5.47 19.43
N GLN A 89 24.26 -5.89 20.26
CA GLN A 89 25.26 -6.89 19.89
C GLN A 89 25.10 -8.16 20.71
N ARG A 90 25.30 -9.30 20.06
CA ARG A 90 25.32 -10.62 20.73
C ARG A 90 26.49 -11.45 20.22
N ILE A 91 26.87 -12.45 21.03
CA ILE A 91 27.84 -13.45 20.61
C ILE A 91 27.12 -14.48 19.73
N THR A 92 27.57 -14.59 18.48
CA THR A 92 27.22 -15.66 17.53
C THR A 92 28.45 -16.51 17.24
N TYR A 93 28.24 -17.69 16.67
CA TYR A 93 29.30 -18.66 16.45
C TYR A 93 29.39 -19.03 14.97
N ASP A 94 30.61 -19.29 14.49
CA ASP A 94 30.85 -19.85 13.17
C ASP A 94 30.83 -21.39 13.19
N GLY A 95 30.96 -22.04 12.04
CA GLY A 95 31.01 -23.51 11.92
C GLY A 95 32.29 -24.12 12.50
N ARG A 96 33.18 -23.30 13.08
CA ARG A 96 34.35 -23.72 13.88
C ARG A 96 34.18 -23.35 15.36
N HIS A 97 32.97 -22.94 15.77
CA HIS A 97 32.60 -22.51 17.11
C HIS A 97 33.41 -21.30 17.63
N ARG A 98 33.89 -20.42 16.75
CA ARG A 98 34.51 -19.15 17.13
C ARG A 98 33.42 -18.12 17.37
N GLY A 99 33.52 -17.42 18.50
CA GLY A 99 32.57 -16.39 18.90
C GLY A 99 32.85 -15.03 18.25
N TYR A 100 31.80 -14.37 17.78
CA TYR A 100 31.85 -13.04 17.17
C TYR A 100 30.88 -12.08 17.85
N HIS A 101 31.30 -10.84 18.06
CA HIS A 101 30.37 -9.76 18.42
C HIS A 101 29.63 -9.32 17.16
N THR A 102 28.33 -9.55 17.16
CA THR A 102 27.53 -9.53 15.94
C THR A 102 26.36 -8.58 16.07
N VAL A 103 26.16 -7.78 15.02
CA VAL A 103 25.04 -6.83 14.88
C VAL A 103 23.95 -7.41 14.00
N PHE A 104 22.77 -6.81 14.04
CA PHE A 104 21.56 -7.40 13.47
C PHE A 104 20.74 -6.37 12.70
N ALA A 105 20.21 -6.77 11.54
CA ALA A 105 19.19 -6.03 10.81
C ALA A 105 17.98 -6.91 10.54
N ALA A 106 16.83 -6.54 11.08
CA ALA A 106 15.53 -7.17 10.85
C ALA A 106 14.42 -6.26 11.39
N LEU A 107 13.16 -6.73 11.42
CA LEU A 107 12.12 -6.08 12.21
C LEU A 107 12.59 -5.88 13.67
N PHE A 108 13.17 -6.92 14.28
CA PHE A 108 13.77 -6.85 15.61
C PHE A 108 15.22 -7.33 15.60
N SER A 109 16.10 -6.64 16.33
CA SER A 109 17.49 -7.07 16.54
C SER A 109 17.52 -8.46 17.16
N SER A 110 16.68 -8.68 18.16
CA SER A 110 16.47 -10.01 18.73
C SER A 110 15.03 -10.23 19.17
N VAL A 111 14.60 -11.50 19.18
CA VAL A 111 13.29 -11.91 19.67
C VAL A 111 13.45 -12.96 20.75
N SER A 112 13.09 -12.60 21.99
CA SER A 112 12.99 -13.54 23.13
C SER A 112 11.54 -13.84 23.54
N GLY A 113 10.59 -13.05 23.03
CA GLY A 113 9.16 -13.24 23.22
C GLY A 113 8.49 -13.95 22.06
N MET A 114 7.33 -13.45 21.63
CA MET A 114 6.48 -14.06 20.61
C MET A 114 6.15 -13.08 19.47
N VAL A 115 6.27 -13.54 18.23
CA VAL A 115 5.75 -12.87 17.05
C VAL A 115 4.87 -13.87 16.30
N GLN A 116 3.61 -13.54 16.06
CA GLN A 116 2.69 -14.45 15.39
C GLN A 116 1.75 -13.78 14.40
N ASN A 117 1.22 -14.55 13.44
CA ASN A 117 0.16 -14.11 12.50
C ASN A 117 0.48 -12.80 11.76
N LEU A 118 1.76 -12.55 11.49
CA LEU A 118 2.24 -11.29 10.93
C LEU A 118 2.72 -11.49 9.50
N ASN A 119 2.25 -10.64 8.58
CA ASN A 119 2.76 -10.61 7.22
C ASN A 119 3.72 -9.43 7.05
N LEU A 120 4.96 -9.69 6.66
CA LEU A 120 5.88 -8.68 6.16
C LEU A 120 5.94 -8.76 4.64
N LEU A 121 5.49 -7.71 3.96
CA LEU A 121 5.46 -7.61 2.51
C LEU A 121 6.44 -6.56 2.01
N ASN A 122 7.25 -6.91 1.02
CA ASN A 122 8.22 -5.98 0.44
C ASN A 122 9.21 -5.43 1.48
N VAL A 123 9.80 -6.32 2.28
CA VAL A 123 10.95 -5.97 3.13
C VAL A 123 12.15 -5.73 2.23
N LYS A 124 12.81 -4.58 2.40
CA LYS A 124 13.95 -4.17 1.57
C LYS A 124 15.17 -3.99 2.46
N ALA A 125 16.29 -4.57 2.07
CA ALA A 125 17.57 -4.26 2.66
C ALA A 125 18.64 -4.17 1.57
N ASP A 126 19.47 -3.14 1.62
CA ASP A 126 20.75 -3.06 0.91
C ASP A 126 21.77 -2.48 1.88
N LEU A 127 22.36 -3.36 2.67
CA LEU A 127 23.23 -2.99 3.80
C LEU A 127 24.69 -3.25 3.43
N SER A 128 25.59 -2.43 4.01
CA SER A 128 27.03 -2.64 3.97
C SER A 128 27.59 -2.57 5.38
N THR A 129 28.50 -3.50 5.73
CA THR A 129 29.08 -3.56 7.08
C THR A 129 30.49 -4.15 7.08
N ASP A 130 31.31 -3.74 8.04
CA ASP A 130 32.60 -4.35 8.35
C ASP A 130 32.56 -5.20 9.64
N GLN A 131 31.41 -5.24 10.31
CA GLN A 131 31.18 -6.03 11.51
C GLN A 131 30.52 -7.36 11.16
N PRO A 132 30.74 -8.41 11.96
CA PRO A 132 29.91 -9.61 11.89
C PRO A 132 28.44 -9.25 11.97
N ALA A 133 27.62 -9.76 11.06
CA ALA A 133 26.23 -9.34 10.96
C ALA A 133 25.28 -10.44 10.46
N PHE A 134 24.05 -10.41 10.96
CA PHE A 134 22.96 -11.17 10.37
C PHE A 134 21.80 -10.26 9.94
N LEU A 135 21.30 -10.52 8.74
CA LEU A 135 20.13 -9.88 8.15
C LEU A 135 18.95 -10.88 8.15
N ALA A 136 17.76 -10.43 8.54
CA ALA A 136 16.55 -11.22 8.39
C ALA A 136 15.29 -10.40 8.23
N GLY A 137 14.16 -11.06 7.90
CA GLY A 137 12.86 -10.39 7.89
C GLY A 137 12.39 -10.01 9.29
N ILE A 138 12.31 -10.98 10.22
CA ILE A 138 11.68 -10.77 11.54
C ILE A 138 12.70 -10.62 12.66
N ALA A 139 13.62 -11.57 12.81
CA ALA A 139 14.55 -11.57 13.94
C ALA A 139 15.99 -11.69 13.48
N GLY A 140 16.84 -10.70 13.78
CA GLY A 140 18.27 -10.85 13.56
C GLY A 140 18.84 -11.96 14.44
N TYR A 141 18.42 -12.03 15.71
CA TYR A 141 18.76 -13.09 16.65
C TYR A 141 17.51 -13.67 17.34
N LEU A 142 17.21 -14.95 17.14
CA LEU A 142 16.17 -15.65 17.89
C LEU A 142 16.73 -16.12 19.24
N SER A 143 16.28 -15.49 20.33
CA SER A 143 16.79 -15.69 21.69
C SER A 143 15.82 -16.52 22.54
N LYS A 144 15.57 -17.77 22.13
CA LYS A 144 14.53 -18.67 22.67
C LYS A 144 13.10 -18.17 22.46
N GLY A 145 12.90 -17.21 21.55
CA GLY A 145 11.58 -16.73 21.18
C GLY A 145 10.82 -17.71 20.28
N THR A 146 9.59 -17.33 19.96
CA THR A 146 8.72 -18.06 19.04
C THR A 146 8.28 -17.15 17.90
N ILE A 147 8.36 -17.65 16.66
CA ILE A 147 7.86 -16.98 15.47
C ILE A 147 6.93 -17.96 14.76
N THR A 148 5.63 -17.66 14.73
CA THR A 148 4.63 -18.62 14.24
C THR A 148 3.61 -18.03 13.30
N SER A 149 3.29 -18.73 12.22
CA SER A 149 2.27 -18.28 11.25
C SER A 149 2.57 -16.90 10.66
N CYS A 150 3.85 -16.60 10.43
CA CYS A 150 4.27 -15.33 9.83
C CYS A 150 4.71 -15.51 8.38
N SER A 151 4.53 -14.49 7.55
CA SER A 151 5.08 -14.48 6.19
C SER A 151 6.12 -13.38 6.01
N VAL A 152 7.18 -13.63 5.24
CA VAL A 152 8.12 -12.59 4.79
C VAL A 152 8.28 -12.66 3.28
N SER A 153 8.08 -11.53 2.61
CA SER A 153 8.50 -11.35 1.23
C SER A 153 9.32 -10.08 1.07
N GLY A 154 10.27 -10.10 0.13
CA GLY A 154 11.16 -8.97 -0.05
C GLY A 154 12.49 -9.32 -0.71
N ARG A 155 13.38 -8.33 -0.71
CA ARG A 155 14.74 -8.40 -1.24
C ARG A 155 15.71 -8.00 -0.13
N LEU A 156 16.49 -8.97 0.32
CA LEU A 156 17.40 -8.84 1.44
C LEU A 156 18.83 -8.92 0.93
N LYS A 157 19.52 -7.79 0.88
CA LYS A 157 20.93 -7.72 0.47
C LYS A 157 21.81 -7.21 1.60
N ILE A 158 22.90 -7.93 1.84
CA ILE A 158 23.96 -7.52 2.76
C ILE A 158 25.34 -7.71 2.10
N THR A 159 26.15 -6.67 2.17
CA THR A 159 27.56 -6.67 1.77
C THR A 159 28.41 -6.57 3.04
N SER A 160 29.31 -7.52 3.25
CA SER A 160 30.15 -7.60 4.43
C SER A 160 31.61 -7.82 4.08
N THR A 161 32.50 -7.14 4.80
CA THR A 161 33.95 -7.44 4.81
C THR A 161 34.37 -8.17 6.09
N ALA A 162 33.41 -8.53 6.95
CA ALA A 162 33.67 -9.21 8.21
C ALA A 162 34.03 -10.68 8.02
N GLN A 163 34.40 -11.34 9.12
CA GLN A 163 34.70 -12.79 9.11
C GLN A 163 33.45 -13.67 9.17
N GLN A 164 32.29 -13.10 9.52
CA GLN A 164 31.01 -13.80 9.60
C GLN A 164 29.90 -12.92 9.04
N CYS A 165 29.07 -13.48 8.17
CA CYS A 165 27.87 -12.81 7.66
C CYS A 165 26.78 -13.84 7.39
N GLY A 166 25.52 -13.48 7.54
CA GLY A 166 24.43 -14.37 7.14
C GLY A 166 23.13 -13.65 6.86
N ALA A 167 22.28 -14.27 6.06
CA ALA A 167 20.94 -13.76 5.82
C ALA A 167 19.88 -14.86 5.77
N GLY A 168 18.78 -14.65 6.48
CA GLY A 168 17.67 -15.60 6.60
C GLY A 168 16.33 -14.95 6.33
N GLY A 169 15.38 -15.67 5.72
CA GLY A 169 14.05 -15.09 5.46
C GLY A 169 13.30 -14.69 6.73
N ILE A 170 13.33 -15.54 7.78
CA ILE A 170 12.67 -15.27 9.06
C ILE A 170 13.67 -14.83 10.13
N ALA A 171 14.75 -15.59 10.30
CA ALA A 171 15.73 -15.36 11.36
C ALA A 171 17.18 -15.46 10.88
N GLY A 172 18.03 -14.61 11.44
CA GLY A 172 19.46 -14.57 11.16
C GLY A 172 20.23 -15.65 11.91
N PHE A 173 20.33 -15.49 13.24
CA PHE A 173 20.99 -16.45 14.11
C PHE A 173 20.08 -16.92 15.25
N GLY A 174 20.31 -18.10 15.82
CA GLY A 174 19.93 -18.38 17.21
C GLY A 174 19.10 -19.64 17.42
N ARG A 175 18.22 -19.60 18.43
CA ARG A 175 17.45 -20.74 18.91
C ARG A 175 16.04 -20.36 19.29
N GLY A 176 15.11 -21.30 19.21
CA GLY A 176 13.70 -21.09 19.52
C GLY A 176 12.84 -21.96 18.63
N LEU A 177 11.62 -21.50 18.38
CA LEU A 177 10.69 -22.18 17.47
C LEU A 177 10.30 -21.24 16.33
N ILE A 178 10.45 -21.71 15.10
CA ILE A 178 9.90 -21.10 13.90
C ILE A 178 8.92 -22.11 13.29
N GLN A 179 7.63 -21.78 13.27
CA GLN A 179 6.61 -22.74 12.86
C GLN A 179 5.52 -22.14 11.97
N GLY A 180 5.20 -22.81 10.87
CA GLY A 180 4.09 -22.37 10.01
C GLY A 180 4.39 -21.08 9.25
N CYS A 181 5.67 -20.73 9.07
CA CYS A 181 6.07 -19.49 8.42
C CYS A 181 6.28 -19.69 6.92
N SER A 182 6.01 -18.66 6.12
CA SER A 182 6.23 -18.68 4.67
C SER A 182 7.21 -17.61 4.23
N VAL A 183 8.18 -17.94 3.39
CA VAL A 183 9.12 -16.98 2.81
C VAL A 183 8.99 -16.96 1.30
N ASN A 184 8.91 -15.77 0.71
CA ASN A 184 9.04 -15.53 -0.73
C ASN A 184 10.02 -14.38 -0.94
N ALA A 185 11.31 -14.71 -0.96
CA ALA A 185 12.35 -13.70 -0.89
C ALA A 185 13.49 -13.94 -1.87
N GLU A 186 14.12 -12.85 -2.25
CA GLU A 186 15.44 -12.84 -2.86
C GLU A 186 16.45 -12.47 -1.77
N ILE A 187 17.49 -13.29 -1.61
CA ILE A 187 18.53 -13.07 -0.60
C ILE A 187 19.88 -13.00 -1.30
N THR A 188 20.58 -11.88 -1.12
CA THR A 188 21.91 -11.64 -1.70
C THR A 188 22.91 -11.37 -0.59
N ILE A 189 23.98 -12.16 -0.54
CA ILE A 189 25.08 -11.97 0.41
C ILE A 189 26.37 -11.80 -0.37
N ILE A 190 27.07 -10.69 -0.11
CA ILE A 190 28.40 -10.44 -0.65
C ILE A 190 29.36 -10.39 0.52
N ALA A 191 30.15 -11.43 0.71
CA ALA A 191 31.12 -11.55 1.80
C ALA A 191 32.55 -11.58 1.22
N VAL A 192 33.18 -10.41 1.16
CA VAL A 192 34.50 -10.23 0.54
C VAL A 192 35.48 -9.67 1.55
N ASN A 193 35.95 -10.54 2.44
CA ASN A 193 37.05 -10.17 3.32
C ASN A 193 38.39 -10.25 2.53
N PRO A 194 39.12 -9.14 2.40
CA PRO A 194 40.37 -9.11 1.63
C PRO A 194 41.56 -9.72 2.39
N GLU A 195 41.46 -9.93 3.70
CA GLU A 195 42.57 -10.32 4.58
C GLU A 195 42.45 -11.74 5.15
N SER A 196 41.26 -12.35 5.14
CA SER A 196 41.04 -13.70 5.67
C SER A 196 39.80 -14.37 5.07
N TYR A 197 39.71 -15.71 5.20
CA TYR A 197 38.50 -16.44 4.81
C TYR A 197 37.33 -16.07 5.72
N CYS A 198 36.20 -15.70 5.12
CA CYS A 198 34.93 -15.46 5.83
C CYS A 198 34.03 -16.70 5.82
N GLU A 199 33.13 -16.82 6.79
CA GLU A 199 32.06 -17.81 6.76
C GLU A 199 30.71 -17.13 6.53
N GLU A 200 29.95 -17.68 5.58
CA GLU A 200 28.68 -17.14 5.13
C GLU A 200 27.55 -18.15 5.28
N TYR A 201 26.38 -17.67 5.74
CA TYR A 201 25.22 -18.53 5.99
C TYR A 201 23.96 -17.99 5.31
N LEU A 202 23.41 -18.73 4.36
CA LEU A 202 22.14 -18.41 3.70
C LEU A 202 21.11 -19.48 4.02
N GLY A 203 19.96 -19.06 4.53
CA GLY A 203 18.84 -19.95 4.79
C GLY A 203 17.51 -19.35 4.39
N GLY A 204 16.66 -20.13 3.72
CA GLY A 204 15.30 -19.67 3.39
C GLY A 204 14.49 -19.24 4.61
N ILE A 205 14.65 -19.93 5.74
CA ILE A 205 14.00 -19.59 7.03
C ILE A 205 15.03 -19.08 8.04
N LEU A 206 16.05 -19.87 8.33
CA LEU A 206 17.07 -19.59 9.35
C LEU A 206 18.45 -19.61 8.71
N SER A 207 19.23 -18.54 8.86
CA SER A 207 20.58 -18.49 8.31
C SER A 207 21.55 -19.42 9.09
N ASN A 208 21.71 -19.22 10.40
CA ASN A 208 22.55 -20.07 11.25
C ASN A 208 21.89 -20.32 12.60
N GLY A 209 22.07 -21.50 13.18
CA GLY A 209 21.78 -21.76 14.58
C GLY A 209 21.13 -23.12 14.80
N PHE A 210 20.29 -23.20 15.82
CA PHE A 210 19.70 -24.44 16.31
C PHE A 210 18.24 -24.23 16.75
N ALA A 211 17.50 -23.41 16.01
CA ALA A 211 16.07 -23.29 16.20
C ALA A 211 15.34 -24.47 15.56
N ASP A 212 14.21 -24.86 16.14
CA ASP A 212 13.28 -25.78 15.51
C ASP A 212 12.55 -25.07 14.35
N VAL A 213 12.64 -25.63 13.15
CA VAL A 213 11.95 -25.13 11.96
C VAL A 213 10.93 -26.16 11.50
N GLN A 214 9.65 -25.81 11.59
CA GLN A 214 8.57 -26.77 11.40
C GLN A 214 7.45 -26.22 10.51
N ASN A 215 6.99 -27.02 9.55
CA ASN A 215 5.83 -26.67 8.72
C ASN A 215 5.99 -25.33 7.98
N CYS A 216 7.20 -24.99 7.55
CA CYS A 216 7.49 -23.73 6.85
C CYS A 216 7.59 -23.94 5.35
N SER A 217 7.19 -22.95 4.55
CA SER A 217 7.30 -22.99 3.09
C SER A 217 8.24 -21.92 2.58
N VAL A 218 9.16 -22.25 1.70
CA VAL A 218 10.13 -21.32 1.13
C VAL A 218 10.02 -21.29 -0.39
N LYS A 219 9.90 -20.07 -0.92
CA LYS A 219 10.25 -19.71 -2.29
C LYS A 219 11.46 -18.77 -2.24
N LEU A 220 12.61 -19.19 -2.76
CA LEU A 220 13.88 -18.50 -2.57
C LEU A 220 14.68 -18.38 -3.86
N THR A 221 15.15 -17.17 -4.14
CA THR A 221 16.26 -16.96 -5.07
C THR A 221 17.46 -16.44 -4.27
N GLY A 222 18.49 -17.26 -4.14
CA GLY A 222 19.68 -16.95 -3.35
C GLY A 222 20.89 -16.63 -4.23
N PHE A 223 21.66 -15.61 -3.85
CA PHE A 223 22.93 -15.25 -4.46
C PHE A 223 23.98 -15.05 -3.38
N THR A 224 25.05 -15.86 -3.38
CA THR A 224 26.15 -15.67 -2.42
C THR A 224 27.51 -15.52 -3.12
N SER A 225 28.21 -14.44 -2.83
CA SER A 225 29.55 -14.13 -3.36
C SER A 225 30.54 -14.08 -2.21
N VAL A 226 31.28 -15.17 -1.98
CA VAL A 226 32.02 -15.37 -0.73
C VAL A 226 33.49 -15.73 -1.00
N ARG A 227 34.42 -15.02 -0.36
CA ARG A 227 35.81 -15.47 -0.25
C ARG A 227 36.00 -16.29 1.03
N GLY A 228 35.57 -17.54 1.01
CA GLY A 228 35.62 -18.44 2.16
C GLY A 228 34.58 -19.55 2.10
N TYR A 229 34.01 -19.92 3.24
CA TYR A 229 33.11 -21.07 3.36
C TYR A 229 31.66 -20.64 3.21
N VAL A 230 30.88 -21.45 2.50
CA VAL A 230 29.46 -21.18 2.23
C VAL A 230 28.59 -22.26 2.84
N HIS A 231 27.51 -21.83 3.47
CA HIS A 231 26.55 -22.68 4.17
C HIS A 231 25.13 -22.31 3.71
N ASN A 232 24.76 -22.84 2.55
CA ASN A 232 23.54 -22.49 1.83
C ASN A 232 22.49 -23.59 1.96
N GLY A 233 21.32 -23.27 2.53
CA GLY A 233 20.21 -24.21 2.61
C GLY A 233 18.88 -23.61 2.20
N GLY A 234 18.05 -24.41 1.53
CA GLY A 234 16.69 -24.00 1.18
C GLY A 234 15.82 -23.70 2.41
N ILE A 235 16.08 -24.29 3.58
CA ILE A 235 15.42 -23.96 4.85
C ILE A 235 16.41 -23.36 5.85
N VAL A 236 17.52 -24.06 6.15
CA VAL A 236 18.53 -23.64 7.13
C VAL A 236 19.91 -23.60 6.49
N GLY A 237 20.68 -22.52 6.65
CA GLY A 237 22.05 -22.45 6.15
C GLY A 237 22.98 -23.42 6.89
N LEU A 238 23.28 -23.11 8.16
CA LEU A 238 24.00 -23.99 9.08
C LEU A 238 23.12 -24.38 10.26
N SER A 239 22.96 -25.68 10.49
CA SER A 239 22.49 -26.20 11.78
C SER A 239 23.68 -26.37 12.73
N ASP A 240 23.94 -25.33 13.50
CA ASP A 240 25.06 -25.23 14.45
C ASP A 240 24.79 -26.00 15.75
N VAL A 241 25.85 -26.26 16.52
CA VAL A 241 25.79 -26.94 17.82
C VAL A 241 25.79 -25.89 18.93
N ASN A 242 25.02 -26.13 19.99
CA ASN A 242 25.05 -25.23 21.14
C ASN A 242 26.48 -25.21 21.75
N PRO A 243 27.14 -24.04 21.84
CA PRO A 243 28.52 -23.92 22.35
C PRO A 243 28.67 -24.32 23.83
N ASP A 244 27.57 -24.45 24.58
CA ASP A 244 27.57 -25.02 25.93
C ASP A 244 27.82 -26.55 25.96
N ASN A 245 28.08 -27.18 24.81
CA ASN A 245 28.34 -28.62 24.67
C ASN A 245 27.21 -29.50 25.23
N LYS A 246 25.96 -29.00 25.12
CA LYS A 246 24.75 -29.72 25.52
C LYS A 246 24.09 -30.31 24.29
N ARG A 247 23.81 -31.61 24.36
CA ARG A 247 22.98 -32.34 23.39
C ARG A 247 21.66 -31.59 23.17
N TYR A 248 21.35 -31.19 21.94
CA TYR A 248 20.14 -30.44 21.60
C TYR A 248 19.37 -31.13 20.48
N PHE A 249 18.23 -31.73 20.82
CA PHE A 249 17.32 -32.26 19.82
C PHE A 249 16.68 -31.11 19.05
N GLY A 250 16.99 -31.01 17.76
CA GLY A 250 16.45 -30.00 16.86
C GLY A 250 15.59 -30.64 15.77
N PHE A 251 14.67 -29.87 15.19
CA PHE A 251 13.82 -30.33 14.09
C PHE A 251 13.89 -29.40 12.87
N VAL A 252 14.08 -29.99 11.69
CA VAL A 252 13.73 -29.37 10.40
C VAL A 252 12.75 -30.29 9.70
N ARG A 253 11.45 -30.02 9.85
CA ARG A 253 10.41 -30.97 9.41
C ARG A 253 9.15 -30.34 8.86
N GLY A 254 8.42 -31.07 8.01
CA GLY A 254 7.16 -30.59 7.43
C GLY A 254 7.33 -29.41 6.48
N CYS A 255 8.55 -29.09 6.08
CA CYS A 255 8.85 -27.89 5.31
C CYS A 255 8.83 -28.15 3.80
N THR A 256 8.53 -27.11 3.02
CA THR A 256 8.50 -27.16 1.55
C THR A 256 9.49 -26.17 0.95
N VAL A 257 10.24 -26.57 -0.08
CA VAL A 257 11.25 -25.72 -0.75
C VAL A 257 11.01 -25.65 -2.26
N ASP A 258 10.90 -24.42 -2.78
CA ASP A 258 11.12 -24.02 -4.18
C ASP A 258 12.27 -23.00 -4.20
N ALA A 259 13.49 -23.45 -4.47
CA ALA A 259 14.66 -22.56 -4.40
C ALA A 259 15.63 -22.71 -5.56
N VAL A 260 16.22 -21.60 -5.95
CA VAL A 260 17.40 -21.53 -6.82
C VAL A 260 18.49 -20.79 -6.04
N ILE A 261 19.63 -21.41 -5.82
CA ILE A 261 20.76 -20.79 -5.12
C ILE A 261 21.97 -20.78 -6.05
N SER A 262 22.44 -19.58 -6.37
CA SER A 262 23.69 -19.38 -7.09
C SER A 262 24.75 -18.89 -6.11
N PHE A 263 25.90 -19.54 -6.10
CA PHE A 263 26.94 -19.22 -5.12
C PHE A 263 28.34 -19.41 -5.69
N PHE A 264 29.31 -18.81 -5.02
CA PHE A 264 30.71 -18.93 -5.36
C PHE A 264 31.53 -19.50 -4.19
N GLU A 265 32.56 -20.29 -4.52
CA GLU A 265 33.61 -20.69 -3.59
C GLU A 265 34.97 -20.84 -4.32
N ASP A 266 36.06 -20.27 -3.76
CA ASP A 266 37.43 -20.26 -4.35
C ASP A 266 38.49 -20.97 -3.49
N VAL A 267 38.10 -21.59 -2.39
CA VAL A 267 39.07 -22.01 -1.38
C VAL A 267 39.64 -23.38 -1.67
N GLU A 268 40.97 -23.51 -1.61
CA GLU A 268 41.66 -24.80 -1.80
C GLU A 268 41.22 -25.86 -0.76
N ASP A 269 40.95 -25.45 0.49
CA ASP A 269 40.34 -26.29 1.54
C ASP A 269 38.81 -26.24 1.44
N ARG A 270 38.27 -26.83 0.37
CA ARG A 270 36.89 -26.70 -0.07
C ARG A 270 35.84 -27.01 1.02
N ARG A 271 34.97 -26.05 1.32
CA ARG A 271 33.76 -26.18 2.16
C ARG A 271 32.60 -25.40 1.55
N ALA A 272 32.12 -25.93 0.43
CA ALA A 272 31.02 -25.39 -0.35
C ALA A 272 29.71 -26.13 -0.06
N TYR A 273 29.04 -25.84 1.05
CA TYR A 273 27.82 -26.52 1.43
C TYR A 273 26.60 -25.84 0.78
N CYS A 274 25.93 -26.56 -0.12
CA CYS A 274 24.65 -26.13 -0.69
C CYS A 274 23.70 -27.33 -0.80
N SER A 275 22.57 -27.28 -0.09
CA SER A 275 21.66 -28.42 0.01
C SER A 275 20.20 -27.98 0.12
N THR A 276 19.29 -28.87 -0.26
CA THR A 276 17.87 -28.55 -0.41
C THR A 276 17.22 -28.07 0.88
N PHE A 277 17.53 -28.69 2.02
CA PHE A 277 16.90 -28.35 3.30
C PHE A 277 17.86 -27.67 4.26
N VAL A 278 18.97 -28.33 4.58
CA VAL A 278 19.98 -27.81 5.50
C VAL A 278 21.34 -27.83 4.79
N GLY A 279 21.99 -26.67 4.68
CA GLY A 279 23.27 -26.52 3.98
C GLY A 279 24.35 -27.40 4.62
N GLU A 280 24.65 -27.14 5.89
CA GLU A 280 25.51 -27.98 6.71
C GLU A 280 24.82 -28.37 8.02
N ILE A 281 25.02 -29.62 8.46
CA ILE A 281 24.54 -30.13 9.74
C ILE A 281 25.75 -30.40 10.63
N GLN A 282 25.90 -29.65 11.71
CA GLN A 282 26.86 -29.93 12.78
C GLN A 282 26.19 -30.46 14.05
N ASN A 283 24.90 -30.17 14.23
CA ASN A 283 24.12 -30.76 15.31
C ASN A 283 23.76 -32.22 15.01
N ASP A 284 24.48 -33.16 15.63
CA ASP A 284 24.27 -34.61 15.49
C ASP A 284 22.86 -35.09 15.86
N ASP A 285 22.11 -34.30 16.64
CA ASP A 285 20.74 -34.63 17.08
C ASP A 285 19.65 -33.89 16.30
N LEU A 286 20.01 -33.27 15.18
CA LEU A 286 19.04 -32.67 14.27
C LEU A 286 18.25 -33.76 13.54
N ILE A 287 16.92 -33.70 13.66
CA ILE A 287 16.01 -34.53 12.90
C ILE A 287 15.52 -33.74 11.68
N VAL A 288 16.01 -34.11 10.51
CA VAL A 288 15.50 -33.62 9.21
C VAL A 288 14.55 -34.66 8.65
N GLY A 289 13.26 -34.33 8.51
CA GLY A 289 12.28 -35.33 8.05
C GLY A 289 10.93 -34.77 7.63
N ASN A 290 10.21 -35.50 6.79
CA ASN A 290 8.90 -35.09 6.25
C ASN A 290 8.94 -33.72 5.53
N ASN A 291 10.05 -33.39 4.87
CA ASN A 291 10.16 -32.19 4.05
C ASN A 291 9.92 -32.54 2.57
N GLU A 292 9.46 -31.56 1.80
CA GLU A 292 9.17 -31.70 0.38
C GLU A 292 9.98 -30.67 -0.43
N ALA A 293 10.62 -31.13 -1.50
CA ALA A 293 11.26 -30.26 -2.47
C ALA A 293 10.36 -30.13 -3.69
N VAL A 294 9.70 -28.98 -3.86
CA VAL A 294 8.97 -28.64 -5.08
C VAL A 294 9.96 -28.41 -6.21
N ARG A 295 11.03 -27.66 -5.92
CA ARG A 295 12.15 -27.43 -6.83
C ARG A 295 13.39 -27.03 -6.03
N PHE A 296 14.56 -27.55 -6.42
CA PHE A 296 15.83 -27.08 -5.88
C PHE A 296 16.90 -27.10 -6.96
N GLU A 297 17.48 -25.94 -7.24
CA GLU A 297 18.59 -25.76 -8.17
C GLU A 297 19.77 -25.13 -7.44
N SER A 298 20.96 -25.67 -7.67
CA SER A 298 22.20 -25.26 -7.04
C SER A 298 23.23 -24.95 -8.12
N HIS A 299 23.64 -23.69 -8.22
CA HIS A 299 24.52 -23.19 -9.27
C HIS A 299 25.81 -22.64 -8.66
N GLU A 300 26.82 -23.51 -8.58
CA GLU A 300 28.17 -23.15 -8.13
C GLU A 300 28.94 -22.48 -9.28
N SER A 301 29.62 -21.37 -8.97
CA SER A 301 30.56 -20.68 -9.84
C SER A 301 31.94 -20.64 -9.19
N THR A 302 32.99 -20.75 -10.01
CA THR A 302 34.39 -20.54 -9.60
C THR A 302 34.98 -19.26 -10.20
N ASP A 303 34.16 -18.42 -10.83
CA ASP A 303 34.59 -17.13 -11.37
C ASP A 303 34.26 -15.99 -10.38
N PHE A 304 35.27 -15.55 -9.62
CA PHE A 304 35.14 -14.41 -8.69
C PHE A 304 35.44 -13.05 -9.31
N THR A 305 35.62 -12.98 -10.63
CA THR A 305 35.85 -11.68 -11.27
C THR A 305 34.58 -10.82 -11.28
N ARG A 306 33.42 -11.43 -10.99
CA ARG A 306 32.12 -10.77 -10.90
C ARG A 306 31.34 -11.27 -9.70
N MET A 307 30.68 -10.35 -9.00
CA MET A 307 29.74 -10.71 -7.93
C MET A 307 28.48 -11.32 -8.55
N LEU A 308 27.96 -12.36 -7.91
CA LEU A 308 26.65 -12.92 -8.22
C LEU A 308 25.57 -12.00 -7.69
N LEU A 309 24.76 -11.48 -8.60
CA LEU A 309 23.67 -10.56 -8.31
C LEU A 309 22.40 -11.04 -9.01
N PRO A 310 21.21 -10.67 -8.49
CA PRO A 310 19.94 -10.92 -9.17
C PRO A 310 19.87 -10.35 -10.58
N ASP A 311 20.35 -9.11 -10.74
CA ASP A 311 20.57 -8.48 -12.04
C ASP A 311 22.07 -8.46 -12.34
N MET A 312 22.48 -9.19 -13.37
CA MET A 312 23.90 -9.29 -13.77
C MET A 312 24.37 -8.08 -14.61
N ASP A 313 23.52 -7.07 -14.76
CA ASP A 313 23.85 -5.80 -15.38
C ASP A 313 24.65 -4.90 -14.43
N GLU A 314 25.87 -4.53 -14.81
CA GLU A 314 26.74 -3.65 -14.01
C GLU A 314 26.16 -2.24 -13.81
N ASN A 315 25.29 -1.79 -14.72
CA ASN A 315 24.64 -0.47 -14.65
C ASN A 315 23.15 -0.62 -14.99
N PRO A 316 22.35 -1.22 -14.09
CA PRO A 316 20.99 -1.59 -14.41
C PRO A 316 20.13 -0.34 -14.58
N VAL A 317 19.31 -0.34 -15.62
CA VAL A 317 18.28 0.67 -15.87
C VAL A 317 16.95 -0.05 -15.93
N TYR A 318 16.00 0.37 -15.08
CA TYR A 318 14.71 -0.29 -14.95
C TYR A 318 13.59 0.54 -15.58
N ASN A 319 12.75 -0.13 -16.36
CA ASN A 319 11.46 0.41 -16.77
C ASN A 319 10.45 0.16 -15.63
N ALA A 320 9.77 1.22 -15.19
CA ALA A 320 8.75 1.15 -14.15
C ALA A 320 7.34 1.09 -14.74
N VAL A 321 6.53 0.14 -14.28
CA VAL A 321 5.10 0.01 -14.64
C VAL A 321 4.27 0.03 -13.36
N VAL A 322 3.46 1.07 -13.19
CA VAL A 322 2.58 1.24 -12.02
C VAL A 322 1.29 0.45 -12.22
N THR A 323 0.97 -0.42 -11.27
CA THR A 323 -0.33 -1.08 -11.14
C THR A 323 -1.10 -0.38 -10.03
N ALA A 324 -2.19 0.29 -10.39
CA ALA A 324 -3.02 1.01 -9.44
C ALA A 324 -3.67 0.06 -8.41
N PRO A 325 -3.84 0.49 -7.15
CA PRO A 325 -4.57 -0.27 -6.15
C PRO A 325 -6.03 -0.45 -6.55
N ARG A 326 -6.64 -1.51 -6.01
CA ARG A 326 -8.07 -1.84 -6.14
C ARG A 326 -8.70 -1.94 -4.76
N CYS A 327 -10.00 -2.20 -4.71
CA CYS A 327 -10.77 -2.15 -3.45
C CYS A 327 -10.18 -2.97 -2.29
N GLU A 328 -9.65 -4.16 -2.59
CA GLU A 328 -9.12 -5.10 -1.59
C GLU A 328 -7.71 -5.59 -1.96
N VAL A 329 -7.09 -4.97 -2.98
CA VAL A 329 -5.80 -5.40 -3.51
C VAL A 329 -4.86 -4.21 -3.54
N LEU A 330 -3.68 -4.38 -2.93
CA LEU A 330 -2.61 -3.39 -2.94
C LEU A 330 -2.19 -3.07 -4.39
N GLY A 331 -1.92 -1.80 -4.65
CA GLY A 331 -1.20 -1.38 -5.85
C GLY A 331 0.30 -1.60 -5.67
N PHE A 332 1.06 -1.60 -6.75
CA PHE A 332 2.53 -1.76 -6.72
C PHE A 332 3.14 -1.30 -8.04
N THR A 333 4.45 -1.07 -8.05
CA THR A 333 5.23 -0.78 -9.25
C THR A 333 6.11 -1.97 -9.60
N THR A 334 6.05 -2.42 -10.86
CA THR A 334 6.98 -3.44 -11.39
C THR A 334 8.15 -2.75 -12.07
N TYR A 335 9.36 -3.09 -11.66
CA TYR A 335 10.61 -2.64 -12.25
C TYR A 335 11.19 -3.78 -13.08
N THR A 336 11.51 -3.52 -14.36
CA THR A 336 12.07 -4.53 -15.25
C THR A 336 13.29 -3.99 -15.99
N ASN A 337 14.41 -4.70 -15.93
CA ASN A 337 15.58 -4.40 -16.75
C ASN A 337 15.36 -4.97 -18.16
N PRO A 338 15.28 -4.14 -19.22
CA PRO A 338 15.04 -4.63 -20.58
C PRO A 338 16.22 -5.37 -21.19
N ARG A 339 17.45 -5.25 -20.62
CA ARG A 339 18.65 -5.93 -21.12
C ARG A 339 18.76 -7.35 -20.60
N THR A 340 18.46 -7.57 -19.33
CA THR A 340 18.60 -8.88 -18.67
C THR A 340 17.28 -9.61 -18.48
N GLY A 341 16.16 -8.88 -18.51
CA GLY A 341 14.83 -9.42 -18.22
C GLY A 341 14.54 -9.58 -16.73
N TYR A 342 15.49 -9.24 -15.85
CA TYR A 342 15.27 -9.27 -14.41
C TYR A 342 14.16 -8.28 -14.01
N SER A 343 13.27 -8.71 -13.13
CA SER A 343 12.13 -7.91 -12.68
C SER A 343 11.82 -8.12 -11.21
N TYR A 344 11.39 -7.06 -10.54
CA TYR A 344 10.89 -7.10 -9.18
C TYR A 344 9.71 -6.12 -9.00
N THR A 345 8.91 -6.36 -7.96
CA THR A 345 7.84 -5.44 -7.54
C THR A 345 8.27 -4.62 -6.34
N ASP A 346 7.87 -3.36 -6.31
CA ASP A 346 8.15 -2.44 -5.22
C ASP A 346 7.03 -1.38 -5.09
N ASP A 347 7.18 -0.42 -4.17
CA ASP A 347 6.29 0.73 -3.97
C ASP A 347 4.82 0.33 -3.82
N TYR A 348 4.56 -0.57 -2.86
CA TYR A 348 3.21 -1.03 -2.61
C TYR A 348 2.36 0.12 -2.05
N THR A 349 1.11 0.21 -2.49
CA THR A 349 0.16 1.25 -2.06
C THR A 349 -1.11 0.62 -1.53
N ALA A 350 -1.66 1.20 -0.46
CA ALA A 350 -2.86 0.72 0.21
C ALA A 350 -4.02 0.49 -0.80
N PRO A 351 -4.88 -0.52 -0.54
CA PRO A 351 -6.13 -0.65 -1.28
C PRO A 351 -6.89 0.67 -1.33
N ALA A 352 -7.46 0.97 -2.50
CA ALA A 352 -8.14 2.24 -2.73
C ALA A 352 -9.38 2.04 -3.59
N HIS A 353 -10.40 2.85 -3.31
CA HIS A 353 -11.61 2.87 -4.11
C HIS A 353 -11.49 3.89 -5.25
N THR A 354 -11.73 3.43 -6.47
CA THR A 354 -11.86 4.34 -7.62
C THR A 354 -13.30 4.84 -7.70
N PRO A 355 -13.54 6.17 -7.67
CA PRO A 355 -14.89 6.71 -7.78
C PRO A 355 -15.50 6.52 -9.17
N ASP A 356 -16.80 6.25 -9.22
CA ASP A 356 -17.59 6.22 -10.46
C ASP A 356 -18.11 7.60 -10.87
N ARG A 357 -19.07 7.67 -11.80
CA ARG A 357 -19.72 8.92 -12.17
C ARG A 357 -20.70 9.35 -11.09
N TRP A 358 -20.84 10.66 -10.88
CA TRP A 358 -21.89 11.20 -10.03
C TRP A 358 -23.28 10.75 -10.50
N GLU A 359 -24.05 10.22 -9.56
CA GLU A 359 -25.48 9.92 -9.72
C GLU A 359 -26.28 11.02 -8.98
N VAL A 360 -27.12 11.75 -9.71
CA VAL A 360 -28.05 12.71 -9.10
C VAL A 360 -29.26 11.93 -8.60
N LEU A 361 -29.38 11.81 -7.28
CA LEU A 361 -30.52 11.15 -6.63
C LEU A 361 -31.74 12.06 -6.60
N ALA A 362 -31.51 13.35 -6.34
CA ALA A 362 -32.52 14.39 -6.39
C ALA A 362 -31.91 15.67 -7.01
N PRO A 363 -32.48 16.24 -8.07
CA PRO A 363 -32.01 17.52 -8.59
C PRO A 363 -32.34 18.64 -7.60
N ALA A 364 -31.52 19.68 -7.56
CA ALA A 364 -31.83 20.88 -6.80
C ALA A 364 -33.02 21.62 -7.40
N THR A 365 -33.83 22.24 -6.54
CA THR A 365 -34.93 23.13 -6.92
C THR A 365 -34.73 24.50 -6.27
N TYR A 366 -35.63 25.44 -6.52
CA TYR A 366 -35.62 26.74 -5.81
C TYR A 366 -35.96 26.59 -4.32
N GLU A 367 -36.74 25.56 -3.95
CA GLU A 367 -37.20 25.34 -2.58
C GLU A 367 -36.32 24.37 -1.79
N ASP A 368 -35.70 23.40 -2.49
CA ASP A 368 -35.01 22.27 -1.89
C ASP A 368 -33.61 22.07 -2.50
N GLU A 369 -32.65 21.70 -1.65
CA GLU A 369 -31.34 21.25 -2.12
C GLU A 369 -31.48 19.91 -2.86
N GLY A 370 -30.61 19.69 -3.84
CA GLY A 370 -30.48 18.40 -4.48
C GLY A 370 -29.56 17.48 -3.70
N VAL A 371 -29.47 16.23 -4.11
CA VAL A 371 -28.55 15.23 -3.58
C VAL A 371 -27.91 14.49 -4.73
N ARG A 372 -26.59 14.35 -4.67
CA ARG A 372 -25.83 13.46 -5.55
C ARG A 372 -24.95 12.54 -4.73
N ARG A 373 -24.68 11.35 -5.27
CA ARG A 373 -23.72 10.43 -4.68
C ARG A 373 -22.74 9.92 -5.70
N GLN A 374 -21.66 9.36 -5.18
CA GLN A 374 -20.64 8.68 -5.94
C GLN A 374 -20.20 7.43 -5.19
N ASN A 375 -20.19 6.31 -5.91
CA ASN A 375 -19.83 5.02 -5.38
C ASN A 375 -18.47 4.60 -5.91
N CYS A 376 -17.92 3.52 -5.37
CA CYS A 376 -16.77 2.88 -5.99
C CYS A 376 -17.20 2.20 -7.30
N ALA A 377 -16.49 2.49 -8.39
CA ALA A 377 -16.72 1.91 -9.71
C ALA A 377 -16.54 0.38 -9.74
N GLU A 378 -15.81 -0.19 -8.78
CA GLU A 378 -15.51 -1.62 -8.72
C GLU A 378 -16.43 -2.38 -7.76
N CYS A 379 -16.52 -1.97 -6.49
CA CYS A 379 -17.29 -2.70 -5.48
C CYS A 379 -18.67 -2.08 -5.16
N GLY A 380 -18.97 -0.89 -5.65
CA GLY A 380 -20.25 -0.21 -5.40
C GLY A 380 -20.41 0.40 -4.01
N VAL A 381 -19.40 0.35 -3.14
CA VAL A 381 -19.47 0.99 -1.82
C VAL A 381 -19.66 2.50 -1.96
N LEU A 382 -20.48 3.10 -1.10
CA LEU A 382 -20.68 4.55 -1.10
C LEU A 382 -19.39 5.25 -0.68
N LEU A 383 -18.86 6.13 -1.54
CA LEU A 383 -17.67 6.91 -1.23
C LEU A 383 -18.05 8.31 -0.76
N ARG A 384 -18.99 8.94 -1.46
CA ARG A 384 -19.41 10.31 -1.20
C ARG A 384 -20.90 10.47 -1.43
N GLU A 385 -21.53 11.24 -0.55
CA GLU A 385 -22.86 11.79 -0.75
C GLU A 385 -22.79 13.28 -0.43
N GLU A 386 -23.26 14.11 -1.35
CA GLU A 386 -23.15 15.56 -1.27
C GLU A 386 -24.48 16.22 -1.63
N THR A 387 -24.76 17.35 -0.97
CA THR A 387 -25.89 18.21 -1.35
C THR A 387 -25.53 19.05 -2.57
N ILE A 388 -26.53 19.29 -3.42
CA ILE A 388 -26.46 20.24 -4.52
C ILE A 388 -27.17 21.51 -4.04
N PRO A 389 -26.51 22.68 -4.04
CA PRO A 389 -27.14 23.92 -3.59
C PRO A 389 -28.43 24.22 -4.33
N ARG A 390 -29.39 24.85 -3.64
CA ARG A 390 -30.66 25.31 -4.21
C ARG A 390 -30.44 26.21 -5.42
N LEU A 391 -31.39 26.18 -6.34
CA LEU A 391 -31.43 27.14 -7.44
C LEU A 391 -31.74 28.53 -6.87
N ILE A 392 -31.05 29.53 -7.39
CA ILE A 392 -31.23 30.94 -7.02
C ILE A 392 -32.28 31.52 -7.96
N ALA A 393 -33.43 31.90 -7.40
CA ALA A 393 -34.54 32.50 -8.15
C ALA A 393 -34.25 33.95 -8.53
N SER A 394 -34.74 34.38 -9.68
CA SER A 394 -34.76 35.81 -10.02
C SER A 394 -35.75 36.55 -9.12
N GLU A 395 -35.26 37.63 -8.50
CA GLU A 395 -36.06 38.51 -7.65
C GLU A 395 -36.54 39.75 -8.40
N SER A 396 -35.77 40.18 -9.41
CA SER A 396 -36.19 41.27 -10.29
C SER A 396 -35.62 41.13 -11.70
N CYS A 397 -36.36 41.71 -12.64
CA CYS A 397 -35.93 41.92 -14.02
C CYS A 397 -36.23 43.38 -14.37
N THR A 398 -35.26 44.12 -14.88
CA THR A 398 -35.39 45.51 -15.30
C THR A 398 -34.88 45.69 -16.72
N LEU A 399 -35.41 46.69 -17.43
CA LEU A 399 -34.96 47.05 -18.77
C LEU A 399 -34.18 48.35 -18.72
N ASN A 400 -33.24 48.55 -19.65
CA ASN A 400 -32.52 49.83 -19.78
C ASN A 400 -33.45 51.00 -20.14
N GLU A 401 -34.57 50.72 -20.79
CA GLU A 401 -35.59 51.72 -21.13
C GLU A 401 -36.99 51.21 -20.80
N SER A 402 -37.84 52.05 -20.20
CA SER A 402 -39.27 51.75 -19.98
C SER A 402 -40.18 52.28 -21.09
N LYS A 403 -39.67 53.20 -21.91
CA LYS A 403 -40.35 53.73 -23.09
C LYS A 403 -39.35 54.09 -24.19
N ILE A 404 -39.64 53.69 -25.42
CA ILE A 404 -38.84 53.98 -26.61
C ILE A 404 -39.71 54.69 -27.66
N GLU A 405 -39.22 55.80 -28.20
CA GLU A 405 -39.77 56.44 -29.39
C GLU A 405 -38.93 56.00 -30.59
N LEU A 406 -39.45 55.07 -31.41
CA LEU A 406 -38.69 54.40 -32.47
C LEU A 406 -39.21 54.81 -33.86
N PRO A 407 -38.38 55.43 -34.72
CA PRO A 407 -38.79 55.68 -36.09
C PRO A 407 -39.09 54.38 -36.84
N TYR A 408 -40.06 54.44 -37.75
CA TYR A 408 -40.40 53.30 -38.61
C TYR A 408 -39.16 52.74 -39.34
N ARG A 409 -39.01 51.40 -39.38
CA ARG A 409 -37.87 50.64 -39.95
C ARG A 409 -36.53 50.78 -39.22
N GLU A 410 -36.47 51.51 -38.12
CA GLU A 410 -35.31 51.49 -37.24
C GLU A 410 -35.41 50.35 -36.22
N SER A 411 -34.28 50.04 -35.59
CA SER A 411 -34.17 49.05 -34.53
C SER A 411 -33.51 49.63 -33.29
N PHE A 412 -33.84 49.09 -32.12
CA PHE A 412 -33.25 49.46 -30.83
C PHE A 412 -32.88 48.20 -30.04
N GLN A 413 -31.68 48.17 -29.47
CA GLN A 413 -31.28 47.09 -28.59
C GLN A 413 -31.81 47.33 -27.18
N LEU A 414 -32.83 46.55 -26.80
CA LEU A 414 -33.35 46.54 -25.45
C LEU A 414 -32.54 45.52 -24.63
N THR A 415 -32.06 45.92 -23.46
CA THR A 415 -31.25 45.06 -22.58
C THR A 415 -31.95 44.85 -21.25
N ALA A 416 -31.97 43.61 -20.79
CA ALA A 416 -32.55 43.25 -19.50
C ALA A 416 -31.45 42.99 -18.46
N SER A 417 -31.64 43.49 -17.25
CA SER A 417 -30.82 43.19 -16.07
C SER A 417 -31.63 42.34 -15.11
N VAL A 418 -31.11 41.17 -14.73
CA VAL A 418 -31.74 40.26 -13.76
C VAL A 418 -30.95 40.30 -12.46
N LEU A 419 -31.65 40.44 -11.32
CA LEU A 419 -31.07 40.33 -9.99
C LEU A 419 -31.75 39.21 -9.18
N PRO A 420 -30.99 38.49 -8.33
CA PRO A 420 -29.55 38.66 -8.10
C PRO A 420 -28.70 38.15 -9.28
N ALA A 421 -27.45 38.64 -9.38
CA ALA A 421 -26.60 38.38 -10.56
C ALA A 421 -26.20 36.89 -10.73
N ASP A 422 -26.32 36.12 -9.66
CA ASP A 422 -26.08 34.67 -9.58
C ASP A 422 -27.36 33.84 -9.71
N THR A 423 -28.48 34.44 -10.13
CA THR A 423 -29.70 33.70 -10.56
C THR A 423 -29.32 32.52 -11.44
N THR A 424 -29.87 31.34 -11.13
CA THR A 424 -29.44 30.09 -11.75
C THR A 424 -29.91 29.94 -13.20
N ASP A 425 -31.18 30.29 -13.49
CA ASP A 425 -31.67 30.33 -14.87
C ASP A 425 -31.51 31.74 -15.45
N LYS A 426 -30.51 31.92 -16.31
CA LYS A 426 -30.18 33.21 -16.95
C LYS A 426 -30.87 33.42 -18.30
N ASN A 427 -31.70 32.48 -18.73
CA ASN A 427 -32.41 32.64 -20.00
C ASN A 427 -33.42 33.77 -19.90
N LEU A 428 -33.68 34.43 -21.03
CA LEU A 428 -34.71 35.45 -21.16
C LEU A 428 -35.66 35.06 -22.29
N ARG A 429 -36.94 35.41 -22.11
CA ARG A 429 -37.99 35.19 -23.11
C ARG A 429 -38.61 36.53 -23.46
N TRP A 430 -38.47 36.93 -24.71
CA TRP A 430 -38.99 38.19 -25.25
C TRP A 430 -40.28 37.97 -26.03
N MET A 431 -41.18 38.93 -25.99
CA MET A 431 -42.45 38.90 -26.73
C MET A 431 -42.95 40.32 -27.02
N SER A 432 -43.60 40.51 -28.18
CA SER A 432 -44.30 41.75 -28.50
C SER A 432 -45.81 41.62 -28.25
N SER A 433 -46.46 42.69 -27.78
CA SER A 433 -47.92 42.76 -27.69
C SER A 433 -48.59 42.83 -29.07
N ASP A 434 -47.88 43.35 -30.08
CA ASP A 434 -48.36 43.51 -31.45
C ASP A 434 -47.17 43.46 -32.43
N GLU A 435 -46.93 42.27 -32.99
CA GLU A 435 -45.87 42.03 -33.97
C GLU A 435 -46.08 42.76 -35.30
N SER A 436 -47.27 43.31 -35.56
CA SER A 436 -47.52 44.16 -36.74
C SER A 436 -46.99 45.58 -36.57
N VAL A 437 -46.74 45.99 -35.32
CA VAL A 437 -46.23 47.32 -34.94
C VAL A 437 -44.74 47.23 -34.60
N VAL A 438 -44.34 46.29 -33.74
CA VAL A 438 -42.94 46.08 -33.33
C VAL A 438 -42.65 44.59 -33.16
N GLN A 439 -41.50 44.11 -33.63
CA GLN A 439 -40.99 42.76 -33.40
C GLN A 439 -39.78 42.79 -32.46
N VAL A 440 -39.52 41.68 -31.76
CA VAL A 440 -38.34 41.51 -30.91
C VAL A 440 -37.78 40.11 -31.12
N ASP A 441 -36.45 39.98 -31.20
CA ASP A 441 -35.79 38.67 -31.33
C ASP A 441 -35.40 38.07 -29.96
N THR A 442 -34.70 36.93 -29.98
CA THR A 442 -34.27 36.24 -28.76
C THR A 442 -33.21 37.00 -27.97
N ASP A 443 -32.52 37.95 -28.61
CA ASP A 443 -31.44 38.74 -28.01
C ASP A 443 -31.93 40.14 -27.56
N GLY A 444 -33.22 40.45 -27.72
CA GLY A 444 -33.83 41.71 -27.32
C GLY A 444 -33.69 42.83 -28.36
N LEU A 445 -33.38 42.52 -29.61
CA LEU A 445 -33.35 43.51 -30.68
C LEU A 445 -34.78 43.84 -31.13
N VAL A 446 -35.21 45.05 -30.81
CA VAL A 446 -36.54 45.57 -31.09
C VAL A 446 -36.55 46.22 -32.48
N THR A 447 -37.43 45.80 -33.38
CA THR A 447 -37.53 46.31 -34.75
C THR A 447 -38.91 46.91 -35.03
N ALA A 448 -38.96 48.15 -35.53
CA ALA A 448 -40.21 48.84 -35.87
C ALA A 448 -40.78 48.37 -37.23
N VAL A 449 -41.98 47.77 -37.21
CA VAL A 449 -42.64 47.15 -38.37
C VAL A 449 -43.89 47.90 -38.84
N GLY A 450 -44.53 48.70 -37.98
CA GLY A 450 -45.74 49.46 -38.30
C GLY A 450 -45.93 50.66 -37.36
N LYS A 451 -46.62 51.71 -37.83
CA LYS A 451 -46.93 52.88 -36.98
C LYS A 451 -47.98 52.49 -35.94
N GLY A 452 -47.72 52.80 -34.68
CA GLY A 452 -48.61 52.51 -33.56
C GLY A 452 -47.84 52.43 -32.26
N THR A 453 -48.49 51.96 -31.21
CA THR A 453 -47.87 51.73 -29.91
C THR A 453 -48.01 50.25 -29.56
N ALA A 454 -46.91 49.60 -29.22
CA ALA A 454 -46.87 48.20 -28.77
C ALA A 454 -45.95 48.08 -27.54
N ALA A 455 -46.18 47.09 -26.70
CA ALA A 455 -45.32 46.79 -25.56
C ALA A 455 -44.43 45.59 -25.89
N ILE A 456 -43.14 45.70 -25.56
CA ILE A 456 -42.22 44.56 -25.52
C ILE A 456 -42.15 44.06 -24.09
N TYR A 457 -42.39 42.76 -23.90
CA TYR A 457 -42.28 42.06 -22.63
C TYR A 457 -41.02 41.20 -22.60
N VAL A 458 -40.33 41.20 -21.47
CA VAL A 458 -39.30 40.23 -21.14
C VAL A 458 -39.71 39.46 -19.89
N LYS A 459 -39.50 38.15 -19.90
CA LYS A 459 -39.69 37.27 -18.74
C LYS A 459 -38.42 36.45 -18.52
N THR A 460 -38.02 36.29 -17.27
CA THR A 460 -36.89 35.43 -16.90
C THR A 460 -37.20 33.96 -17.21
N GLY A 461 -36.18 33.15 -17.44
CA GLY A 461 -36.30 31.74 -17.82
C GLY A 461 -37.01 30.90 -16.77
N ASP A 462 -36.74 31.20 -15.50
CA ASP A 462 -37.40 30.64 -14.31
C ASP A 462 -38.87 31.09 -14.17
N GLY A 463 -39.24 32.17 -14.85
CA GLY A 463 -40.57 32.74 -14.88
C GLY A 463 -41.01 33.54 -13.66
N PHE A 464 -40.11 33.82 -12.71
CA PHE A 464 -40.44 34.57 -11.47
C PHE A 464 -40.48 36.09 -11.69
N SER A 465 -39.70 36.63 -12.63
CA SER A 465 -39.57 38.06 -12.86
C SER A 465 -39.89 38.45 -14.31
N SER A 466 -40.39 39.67 -14.51
CA SER A 466 -40.69 40.21 -15.83
C SER A 466 -40.61 41.73 -15.87
N ALA A 467 -40.36 42.30 -17.04
CA ALA A 467 -40.41 43.73 -17.30
C ALA A 467 -41.06 44.03 -18.66
N ALA A 468 -41.45 45.28 -18.86
CA ALA A 468 -42.06 45.74 -20.10
C ALA A 468 -41.53 47.11 -20.52
N CYS A 469 -41.46 47.34 -21.83
CA CYS A 469 -41.11 48.61 -22.43
C CYS A 469 -42.19 49.01 -23.45
N GLU A 470 -42.73 50.22 -23.33
CA GLU A 470 -43.65 50.77 -24.32
C GLU A 470 -42.87 51.31 -25.52
N VAL A 471 -43.18 50.85 -26.72
CA VAL A 471 -42.54 51.31 -27.95
C VAL A 471 -43.57 52.04 -28.79
N ASN A 472 -43.36 53.35 -28.98
CA ASN A 472 -44.17 54.15 -29.88
C ASN A 472 -43.45 54.33 -31.22
N VAL A 473 -44.05 53.78 -32.28
CA VAL A 473 -43.51 53.85 -33.63
C VAL A 473 -44.15 55.00 -34.39
N TYR A 474 -43.31 55.93 -34.85
CA TYR A 474 -43.74 57.07 -35.64
C TYR A 474 -43.00 57.14 -36.99
N PHE A 475 -43.61 57.81 -37.96
CA PHE A 475 -42.89 58.17 -39.19
C PHE A 475 -42.19 59.50 -38.98
N THR A 476 -40.92 59.58 -39.40
CA THR A 476 -40.21 60.86 -39.48
C THR A 476 -40.80 61.73 -40.59
N THR A 477 -40.54 63.03 -40.55
CA THR A 477 -41.02 63.98 -41.58
C THR A 477 -40.62 63.54 -43.00
N GLY A 478 -39.42 62.97 -43.17
CA GLY A 478 -38.97 62.42 -44.46
C GLY A 478 -39.74 61.17 -44.91
N GLN A 479 -40.10 60.29 -43.99
CA GLN A 479 -40.91 59.09 -44.28
C GLN A 479 -42.37 59.44 -44.63
N TRP A 480 -42.96 60.44 -43.95
CA TRP A 480 -44.28 60.97 -44.30
C TRP A 480 -44.32 61.52 -45.73
N ILE A 481 -43.32 62.33 -46.12
CA ILE A 481 -43.20 62.91 -47.46
C ILE A 481 -43.07 61.81 -48.53
N THR A 482 -42.24 60.80 -48.27
CA THR A 482 -42.03 59.67 -49.19
C THR A 482 -43.31 58.86 -49.39
N ARG A 483 -44.10 58.63 -48.33
CA ARG A 483 -45.39 57.94 -48.40
C ARG A 483 -46.46 58.78 -49.12
N TYR A 484 -46.49 60.11 -48.92
CA TYR A 484 -47.41 61.02 -49.61
C TYR A 484 -47.07 61.21 -51.09
N ILE A 485 -45.79 61.25 -51.47
CA ILE A 485 -45.37 61.44 -52.87
C ILE A 485 -45.52 60.13 -53.68
N LEU A 486 -45.27 58.96 -53.08
CA LEU A 486 -45.39 57.67 -53.78
C LEU A 486 -46.83 57.12 -53.87
N PHE A 487 -47.71 57.40 -52.89
CA PHE A 487 -49.12 56.96 -52.92
C PHE A 487 -50.11 58.07 -53.30
N GLY A 488 -49.70 59.34 -53.29
CA GLY A 488 -50.53 60.48 -53.68
C GLY A 488 -50.86 60.54 -55.18
N TRP A 489 -50.26 59.68 -56.02
CA TRP A 489 -50.57 59.59 -57.45
C TRP A 489 -51.65 58.56 -57.81
N LEU A 490 -52.14 57.74 -56.87
CA LEU A 490 -53.16 56.72 -57.15
C LEU A 490 -54.61 57.12 -56.79
N TRP A 491 -54.83 58.35 -56.35
CA TRP A 491 -56.17 58.90 -56.08
C TRP A 491 -56.40 60.27 -56.73
N ASN A 492 -55.96 60.43 -57.98
CA ASN A 492 -56.47 61.48 -58.84
C ASN A 492 -56.43 61.07 -60.32
N ARG A 493 -57.38 60.20 -60.71
CA ARG A 493 -58.24 60.35 -61.90
C ARG A 493 -59.26 59.23 -61.99
#